data_AF-A0A938MW27-F1
#
_entry.id   AF-A0A938MW27-F1
#
_cell.length_a   1.000
_cell.length_b   1.000
_cell.length_c   1.000
_cell.angle_alpha   90.00
_cell.angle_beta   90.00
_cell.angle_gamma   90.00
#
_symmetry.space_group_name_H-M   'P 1'
#
loop_
_entity.id
_entity.type
_entity.pdbx_description
1 polymer ?
#
loop_
_entity_poly.entity_id
_entity_poly.type
_entity_poly.pdbx_seq_one_letter_code
_entity_poly.pdbx_strand_id
1 'polypeptide(L)'
;MAEEKRREMTDDVALQIAVGDHPEWRRAWEKGDLPEKITGEDGQPMNPHAHLHIHVVVEKQLAADEPKGVLAVARELERLGVSRHDVRHEIGAVIAEHIWQMTKERRTFDEGRYLAQLRKIVESHR
;
A
#
# COMPACT_ATOMS: atom_id res chain seq x y z
N MET A 1 28.00 -17.40 -7.13
CA MET A 1 28.14 -15.93 -7.17
C MET A 1 26.86 -15.37 -6.59
N ALA A 2 26.99 -14.81 -5.38
CA ALA A 2 25.99 -14.14 -4.54
C ALA A 2 24.51 -14.39 -4.88
N GLU A 3 23.92 -15.39 -4.22
CA GLU A 3 22.50 -15.36 -3.91
C GLU A 3 22.30 -14.21 -2.93
N GLU A 4 21.97 -13.05 -3.51
CA GLU A 4 21.65 -11.83 -2.80
C GLU A 4 20.51 -12.18 -1.84
N LYS A 5 20.88 -12.37 -0.57
CA LYS A 5 19.97 -12.73 0.52
C LYS A 5 18.90 -11.63 0.54
N ARG A 6 17.75 -11.86 -0.12
CA ARG A 6 16.61 -10.93 -0.12
C ARG A 6 16.40 -10.56 1.34
N ARG A 7 16.71 -9.31 1.68
CA ARG A 7 16.39 -8.77 2.99
C ARG A 7 14.89 -8.95 3.15
N GLU A 8 14.49 -9.71 4.16
CA GLU A 8 13.09 -9.89 4.49
C GLU A 8 12.45 -8.51 4.68
N MET A 9 11.28 -8.29 4.09
CA MET A 9 10.55 -7.03 4.23
C MET A 9 9.90 -7.00 5.62
N THR A 10 10.65 -6.46 6.59
CA THR A 10 10.15 -6.19 7.94
C THR A 10 9.24 -4.97 7.96
N ASP A 11 8.35 -4.89 8.95
CA ASP A 11 7.47 -3.74 9.16
C ASP A 11 8.25 -2.43 9.27
N ASP A 12 9.39 -2.41 9.97
CA ASP A 12 10.23 -1.21 10.11
C ASP A 12 10.75 -0.71 8.76
N VAL A 13 11.27 -1.61 7.91
CA VAL A 13 11.76 -1.27 6.57
C VAL A 13 10.62 -0.74 5.71
N ALA A 14 9.47 -1.41 5.71
CA ALA A 14 8.29 -0.97 4.96
C ALA A 14 7.78 0.39 5.44
N LEU A 15 7.81 0.65 6.75
CA LEU A 15 7.37 1.90 7.34
C LEU A 15 8.30 3.06 6.99
N GLN A 16 9.62 2.82 6.93
CA GLN A 16 10.58 3.82 6.44
C GLN A 16 10.33 4.18 4.98
N ILE A 17 9.92 3.22 4.14
CA ILE A 17 9.51 3.50 2.75
C ILE A 17 8.27 4.39 2.75
N ALA A 18 7.24 4.01 3.51
CA ALA A 18 5.98 4.75 3.60
C ALA A 18 6.17 6.21 4.08
N VAL A 19 6.97 6.43 5.12
CA VAL A 19 7.28 7.78 5.62
C VAL A 19 8.16 8.55 4.62
N GLY A 20 8.97 7.84 3.84
CA GLY A 20 9.78 8.40 2.75
C GLY A 20 8.93 9.06 1.67
N ASP A 21 7.76 8.49 1.37
CA ASP A 21 6.80 9.00 0.39
C ASP A 21 5.99 10.21 0.87
N HIS A 22 5.93 10.44 2.19
CA HIS A 22 5.18 11.52 2.82
C HIS A 22 6.13 12.50 3.54
N PRO A 23 6.95 13.27 2.79
CA PRO A 23 7.89 14.23 3.38
C PRO A 23 7.20 15.28 4.27
N GLU A 24 5.95 15.61 3.98
CA GLU A 24 5.09 16.50 4.77
C GLU A 24 4.76 15.96 6.16
N TRP A 25 4.76 14.64 6.35
CA TRP A 25 4.50 14.00 7.64
C TRP A 25 5.78 13.67 8.41
N ARG A 26 6.93 13.60 7.74
CA ARG A 26 8.21 13.14 8.31
C ARG A 26 8.54 13.80 9.65
N ARG A 27 8.45 15.13 9.72
CA ARG A 27 8.76 15.88 10.95
C ARG A 27 7.80 15.56 12.10
N ALA A 28 6.51 15.39 11.83
CA ALA A 28 5.53 15.06 12.85
C ALA A 28 5.70 13.59 13.29
N TRP A 29 5.95 12.69 12.34
CA TRP A 29 6.28 11.29 12.58
C TRP A 29 7.50 11.11 13.49
N GLU A 30 8.63 11.76 13.18
CA GLU A 30 9.87 11.69 13.97
C GLU A 30 9.70 12.18 15.42
N LYS A 31 8.74 13.07 15.66
CA LYS A 31 8.42 13.59 16.98
C LYS A 31 7.37 12.79 17.74
N GLY A 32 6.70 11.84 17.07
CA GLY A 32 5.53 11.16 17.61
C GLY A 32 4.27 12.04 17.69
N ASP A 33 4.25 13.15 16.96
CA ASP A 33 3.19 14.18 16.98
C ASP A 33 2.27 14.09 15.75
N LEU A 34 2.27 12.96 15.04
CA LEU A 34 1.42 12.79 13.87
C LEU A 34 -0.06 12.73 14.32
N PRO A 35 -0.94 13.61 13.80
CA PRO A 35 -2.31 13.73 14.29
C PRO A 35 -3.14 12.49 13.99
N GLU A 36 -4.17 12.23 14.79
CA GLU A 36 -5.08 11.10 14.56
C GLU A 36 -6.02 11.29 13.36
N LYS A 37 -6.20 12.53 12.91
CA LYS A 37 -7.08 12.89 11.81
C LYS A 37 -6.56 14.12 11.06
N ILE A 38 -6.49 13.99 9.74
CA ILE A 38 -6.19 15.07 8.79
C ILE A 38 -7.26 15.11 7.69
N THR A 39 -7.21 16.15 6.87
CA THR A 39 -7.98 16.21 5.62
C THR A 39 -7.15 15.57 4.52
N GLY A 40 -7.66 14.50 3.90
CA GLY A 40 -7.05 13.85 2.74
C GLY A 40 -7.19 14.69 1.47
N GLU A 41 -6.57 14.23 0.39
CA GLU A 41 -6.57 14.92 -0.90
C GLU A 41 -7.98 15.02 -1.52
N ASP A 42 -8.84 14.05 -1.21
CA ASP A 42 -10.26 14.01 -1.58
C ASP A 42 -11.15 14.89 -0.69
N GLY A 43 -10.55 15.63 0.25
CA GLY A 43 -11.24 16.47 1.21
C GLY A 43 -11.87 15.70 2.38
N GLN A 44 -11.70 14.38 2.46
CA GLN A 44 -12.29 13.56 3.51
C GLN A 44 -11.37 13.39 4.72
N PRO A 45 -11.94 13.19 5.92
CA PRO A 45 -11.19 12.74 7.09
C PRO A 45 -10.36 11.48 6.83
N MET A 46 -9.06 11.55 7.09
CA MET A 46 -8.15 10.40 7.02
C MET A 46 -7.29 10.32 8.28
N ASN A 47 -7.02 9.11 8.77
CA ASN A 47 -6.03 8.89 9.83
C ASN A 47 -4.67 8.57 9.19
N PRO A 48 -3.64 9.44 9.36
CA PRO A 48 -2.35 9.25 8.69
C PRO A 48 -1.54 8.08 9.26
N HIS A 49 -1.76 7.68 10.53
CA HIS A 49 -1.17 6.44 11.06
C HIS A 49 -1.74 5.21 10.34
N ALA A 50 -3.06 5.15 10.18
CA ALA A 50 -3.70 4.05 9.46
C ALA A 50 -3.23 4.00 7.99
N HIS A 51 -3.09 5.15 7.35
CA HIS A 51 -2.53 5.27 6.00
C HIS A 51 -1.14 4.67 5.89
N LEU A 52 -0.21 5.04 6.78
CA LEU A 52 1.14 4.48 6.80
C LEU A 52 1.15 2.96 7.02
N HIS A 53 0.25 2.43 7.85
CA HIS A 53 0.13 0.97 8.04
C HIS A 53 -0.41 0.26 6.78
N ILE A 54 -1.31 0.89 6.02
CA ILE A 54 -1.73 0.35 4.71
C ILE A 54 -0.54 0.28 3.75
N HIS A 55 0.30 1.32 3.69
CA HIS A 55 1.54 1.28 2.91
C HIS A 55 2.46 0.13 3.34
N VAL A 56 2.61 -0.11 4.65
CA VAL A 56 3.37 -1.26 5.17
C VAL A 56 2.82 -2.59 4.68
N VAL A 57 1.48 -2.77 4.71
CA VAL A 57 0.83 -3.97 4.18
C VAL A 57 1.16 -4.13 2.70
N VAL A 58 0.98 -3.09 1.88
CA VAL A 58 1.24 -3.15 0.44
C VAL A 58 2.71 -3.49 0.15
N GLU A 59 3.66 -2.86 0.82
CA GLU A 59 5.09 -3.15 0.63
C GLU A 59 5.43 -4.61 0.92
N LYS A 60 4.82 -5.19 1.96
CA LYS A 60 4.99 -6.61 2.28
C LYS A 60 4.35 -7.51 1.22
N GLN A 61 3.16 -7.16 0.74
CA GLN A 61 2.51 -7.89 -0.36
C GLN A 61 3.38 -7.90 -1.61
N LEU A 62 3.97 -6.76 -1.98
CA LEU A 62 4.85 -6.62 -3.14
C LEU A 62 6.17 -7.39 -2.96
N ALA A 63 6.78 -7.32 -1.77
CA ALA A 63 8.03 -8.01 -1.47
C ALA A 63 7.89 -9.54 -1.47
N ALA A 64 6.76 -10.05 -0.98
CA ALA A 64 6.45 -11.47 -0.94
C ALA A 64 5.80 -11.98 -2.24
N ASP A 65 5.27 -11.08 -3.08
CA ASP A 65 4.30 -11.41 -4.14
C ASP A 65 3.13 -12.23 -3.58
N GLU A 66 2.55 -11.73 -2.49
CA GLU A 66 1.44 -12.34 -1.76
C GLU A 66 0.34 -11.29 -1.55
N PRO A 67 -0.87 -11.45 -2.10
CA PRO A 67 -1.33 -12.57 -2.94
C PRO A 67 -0.56 -12.73 -4.25
N LYS A 68 -0.45 -13.98 -4.71
CA LYS A 68 0.34 -14.30 -5.90
C LYS A 68 -0.13 -13.52 -7.12
N GLY A 69 0.75 -12.70 -7.70
CA GLY A 69 0.47 -11.89 -8.88
C GLY A 69 0.34 -10.39 -8.59
N VAL A 70 0.28 -9.97 -7.33
CA VAL A 70 0.24 -8.54 -6.96
C VAL A 70 1.49 -7.80 -7.45
N LEU A 71 2.67 -8.43 -7.40
CA LEU A 71 3.90 -7.82 -7.89
C LEU A 71 3.87 -7.62 -9.42
N ALA A 72 3.21 -8.53 -10.14
CA ALA A 72 3.07 -8.41 -11.59
C ALA A 72 2.16 -7.23 -11.96
N VAL A 73 1.05 -7.03 -11.22
CA VAL A 73 0.18 -5.86 -11.37
C VAL A 73 0.98 -4.57 -11.13
N ALA A 74 1.70 -4.48 -10.01
CA ALA A 74 2.46 -3.29 -9.66
C ALA A 74 3.46 -2.90 -10.76
N ARG A 75 4.23 -3.89 -11.27
CA ARG A 75 5.17 -3.67 -12.37
C ARG A 75 4.50 -3.25 -13.67
N GLU A 76 3.27 -3.71 -13.92
CA GLU A 76 2.51 -3.29 -15.11
C GLU A 76 2.07 -1.83 -15.00
N LEU A 77 1.58 -1.39 -13.82
CA LEU A 77 1.27 0.02 -13.56
C LEU A 77 2.51 0.93 -13.69
N GLU A 78 3.65 0.50 -13.12
CA GLU A 78 4.92 1.24 -13.29
C GLU A 78 5.33 1.37 -14.77
N ARG A 79 5.14 0.31 -15.57
CA ARG A 79 5.39 0.35 -17.03
C ARG A 79 4.44 1.28 -17.77
N LEU A 80 3.25 1.53 -17.24
CA LEU A 80 2.28 2.50 -17.76
C LEU A 80 2.57 3.94 -17.28
N GLY A 81 3.66 4.14 -16.51
CA GLY A 81 4.12 5.46 -16.08
C GLY A 81 3.58 5.92 -14.73
N VAL A 82 2.87 5.05 -14.00
CA VAL A 82 2.41 5.33 -12.63
C VAL A 82 3.63 5.33 -11.70
N SER A 83 3.74 6.34 -10.82
CA SER A 83 4.87 6.43 -9.90
C SER A 83 4.82 5.30 -8.87
N ARG A 84 5.95 4.92 -8.26
CA ARG A 84 5.99 3.86 -7.24
C ARG A 84 5.07 4.16 -6.05
N HIS A 85 4.99 5.43 -5.66
CA HIS A 85 4.12 5.90 -4.58
C HIS A 85 2.65 5.78 -4.97
N ASP A 86 2.31 6.19 -6.19
CA ASP A 86 0.94 6.07 -6.70
C ASP A 86 0.53 4.60 -6.90
N VAL A 87 1.44 3.73 -7.33
CA VAL A 87 1.18 2.28 -7.40
C VAL A 87 0.83 1.73 -6.01
N ARG A 88 1.54 2.17 -4.96
CA ARG A 88 1.17 1.81 -3.59
C ARG A 88 -0.19 2.36 -3.19
N HIS A 89 -0.55 3.58 -3.60
CA HIS A 89 -1.87 4.14 -3.35
C HIS A 89 -2.98 3.36 -4.06
N GLU A 90 -2.81 3.01 -5.33
CA GLU A 90 -3.77 2.21 -6.09
C GLU A 90 -4.04 0.86 -5.43
N ILE A 91 -2.95 0.15 -5.06
CA ILE A 91 -3.06 -1.13 -4.37
C ILE A 91 -3.63 -0.95 -2.95
N GLY A 92 -3.20 0.11 -2.27
CA GLY A 92 -3.60 0.53 -0.94
C GLY A 92 -5.10 0.76 -0.81
N ALA A 93 -5.69 1.46 -1.78
CA ALA A 93 -7.13 1.71 -1.82
C ALA A 93 -7.93 0.40 -1.88
N VAL A 94 -7.49 -0.56 -2.69
CA VAL A 94 -8.18 -1.85 -2.81
C VAL A 94 -8.00 -2.69 -1.53
N ILE A 95 -6.79 -2.79 -0.97
CA ILE A 95 -6.59 -3.60 0.25
C ILE A 95 -7.28 -2.98 1.47
N ALA A 96 -7.35 -1.65 1.57
CA ALA A 96 -8.07 -0.97 2.65
C ALA A 96 -9.57 -1.31 2.66
N GLU A 97 -10.21 -1.35 1.48
CA GLU A 97 -11.60 -1.80 1.31
C GLU A 97 -11.80 -3.25 1.79
N HIS A 98 -10.87 -4.15 1.43
CA HIS A 98 -10.91 -5.54 1.89
C HIS A 98 -10.72 -5.66 3.41
N ILE A 99 -9.75 -4.94 3.98
CA ILE A 99 -9.53 -4.89 5.44
C ILE A 99 -10.78 -4.37 6.16
N TRP A 100 -11.44 -3.35 5.61
CA TRP A 100 -12.69 -2.83 6.17
C TRP A 100 -13.79 -3.90 6.15
N GLN A 101 -13.99 -4.61 5.04
CA GLN A 101 -14.96 -5.70 4.95
C GLN A 101 -14.64 -6.87 5.90
N MET A 102 -13.35 -7.20 6.07
CA MET A 102 -12.93 -8.23 7.02
C MET A 102 -13.24 -7.82 8.47
N THR A 103 -12.96 -6.57 8.83
CA THR A 103 -13.08 -6.10 10.22
C THR A 103 -14.51 -5.71 10.60
N LYS A 104 -15.29 -5.15 9.67
CA LYS A 104 -16.66 -4.68 9.92
C LYS A 104 -17.71 -5.70 9.53
N GLU A 105 -17.50 -6.43 8.45
CA GLU A 105 -18.47 -7.40 7.94
C GLU A 105 -18.09 -8.86 8.22
N ARG A 106 -16.94 -9.11 8.86
CA ARG A 106 -16.42 -10.45 9.19
C ARG A 106 -16.28 -11.36 7.95
N ARG A 107 -16.04 -10.78 6.78
CA ARG A 107 -15.73 -11.54 5.57
C ARG A 107 -14.30 -12.05 5.63
N THR A 108 -14.06 -13.19 4.98
CA THR A 108 -12.69 -13.64 4.71
C THR A 108 -12.09 -12.83 3.58
N PHE A 109 -10.77 -12.67 3.57
CA PHE A 109 -10.08 -12.06 2.45
C PHE A 109 -10.27 -12.89 1.18
N ASP A 110 -10.64 -12.25 0.08
CA ASP A 110 -10.84 -12.89 -1.22
C ASP A 110 -9.75 -12.41 -2.18
N GLU A 111 -8.67 -13.21 -2.27
CA GLU A 111 -7.52 -12.93 -3.12
C GLU A 111 -7.90 -12.80 -4.60
N GLY A 112 -8.84 -13.62 -5.07
CA GLY A 112 -9.29 -13.60 -6.46
C GLY A 112 -10.00 -12.30 -6.81
N ARG A 113 -10.92 -11.85 -5.93
CA ARG A 113 -11.59 -10.56 -6.07
C ARG A 113 -10.60 -9.40 -5.95
N TYR A 114 -9.67 -9.46 -5.00
CA TYR A 114 -8.63 -8.46 -4.81
C TYR A 114 -7.79 -8.28 -6.09
N LEU A 115 -7.25 -9.37 -6.63
CA LEU A 115 -6.47 -9.34 -7.88
C LEU A 115 -7.33 -8.87 -9.07
N ALA A 116 -8.58 -9.30 -9.17
CA ALA A 116 -9.48 -8.86 -10.25
C ALA A 116 -9.75 -7.35 -10.20
N GLN A 117 -9.88 -6.75 -9.01
CA GLN A 117 -10.01 -5.29 -8.86
C GLN A 117 -8.73 -4.56 -9.30
N LEU A 118 -7.57 -5.06 -8.88
CA LEU A 118 -6.29 -4.50 -9.32
C LEU A 118 -6.09 -4.57 -10.84
N ARG A 119 -6.52 -5.66 -11.49
CA ARG A 119 -6.48 -5.76 -12.96
C ARG A 119 -7.34 -4.70 -13.65
N LYS A 120 -8.49 -4.32 -13.08
CA LYS A 120 -9.32 -3.23 -13.61
C LYS A 120 -8.63 -1.87 -13.55
N ILE A 121 -7.83 -1.63 -12.49
CA ILE A 121 -7.02 -0.40 -12.39
C ILE A 121 -5.98 -0.39 -13.51
N VAL A 122 -5.27 -1.48 -13.73
CA VAL A 122 -4.32 -1.60 -14.85
C VAL A 122 -5.01 -1.30 -16.19
N GLU A 123 -6.22 -1.80 -16.41
CA GLU A 123 -7.01 -1.54 -17.62
C GLU A 123 -7.38 -0.07 -17.79
N SER A 124 -7.63 0.68 -16.70
CA SER A 124 -7.94 2.12 -16.79
C SER A 124 -6.73 3.01 -17.08
N HIS A 125 -5.51 2.48 -16.99
CA HIS A 125 -4.26 3.17 -17.34
C HIS A 125 -3.76 2.87 -18.76
N ARG A 126 -4.44 2.00 -19.51
CA ARG A 126 -4.13 1.66 -20.91
C ARG A 126 -4.82 2.61 -21.88
#